data_AF-A0A7V5CAI8-F1
#
_entry.id   AF-A0A7V5CAI8-F1
#
_cell.length_a   1.000
_cell.length_b   1.000
_cell.length_c   1.000
_cell.angle_alpha   90.00
_cell.angle_beta   90.00
_cell.angle_gamma   90.00
#
_symmetry.space_group_name_H-M   'P 1'
#
loop_
_entity.id
_entity.type
_entity.pdbx_description
1 polymer ?
#
loop_
_entity_poly.entity_id
_entity_poly.type
_entity_poly.pdbx_seq_one_letter_code
_entity_poly.pdbx_strand_id
1 'polypeptide(L)'
;MRYQIKIAWRYLTSNPAQSWLLIIGVALGVFVFVFMSALIGGLAVLLTDRTVGNVAHVTLIVPDLEPKFLFDPDSGAVIAAQSSSSRAQLVRNAGEVARVIDDFEGVAAISPEIVGNGFAARGAQIKPVSIVGVEPDAVSAIADIAGHLVSGNTFLPSGTVLIGKKLADTLGLATGHQLRLRSDQGVNESLTIAGVFSFGLDALDERTVYVN
;
A
#
# COMPACT_ATOMS: atom_id res chain seq x y z
N MET A 1 28.13 32.25 42.17
CA MET A 1 26.99 31.86 41.31
C MET A 1 25.63 31.90 42.04
N ARG A 2 25.42 31.21 43.17
CA ARG A 2 24.09 31.18 43.85
C ARG A 2 23.51 32.56 44.21
N TYR A 3 24.35 33.53 44.58
CA TYR A 3 23.92 34.88 44.92
C TYR A 3 23.38 35.69 43.72
N GLN A 4 23.97 35.53 42.54
CA GLN A 4 23.56 36.23 41.31
C GLN A 4 22.17 35.75 40.84
N ILE A 5 21.91 34.43 40.93
CA ILE A 5 20.59 33.85 40.61
C ILE A 5 19.51 34.38 41.57
N LYS A 6 19.83 34.53 42.87
CA LYS A 6 18.90 35.10 43.86
C LYS A 6 18.51 36.55 43.53
N ILE A 7 19.46 37.35 43.06
CA ILE A 7 19.19 38.73 42.61
C ILE A 7 18.34 38.72 41.33
N ALA A 8 18.74 37.95 40.32
CA ALA A 8 18.03 37.86 39.04
C ALA A 8 16.57 37.41 39.21
N TRP A 9 16.32 36.41 40.07
CA TRP A 9 14.98 35.95 40.39
C TRP A 9 14.12 37.06 41.00
N ARG A 10 14.68 37.81 41.96
CA ARG A 10 13.96 38.93 42.58
C ARG A 10 13.57 40.00 41.55
N TYR A 11 14.48 40.32 40.62
CA TYR A 11 14.19 41.26 39.52
C TYR A 11 13.10 40.74 38.57
N LEU A 12 13.15 39.47 38.17
CA LEU A 12 12.12 38.86 37.31
C LEU A 12 10.73 38.90 37.96
N THR A 13 10.66 38.68 39.27
CA THR A 13 9.40 38.72 40.03
C THR A 13 8.93 40.14 40.41
N SER A 14 9.82 41.14 40.34
CA SER A 14 9.50 42.50 40.78
C SER A 14 8.60 43.29 39.83
N ASN A 15 8.65 42.96 38.53
CA ASN A 15 7.79 43.56 37.50
C ASN A 15 7.18 42.47 36.61
N PRO A 16 6.14 41.76 37.08
CA PRO A 16 5.64 40.55 36.45
C PRO A 16 5.07 40.80 35.05
N ALA A 17 4.46 41.96 34.80
CA ALA A 17 3.87 42.28 33.50
C ALA A 17 4.92 42.32 32.37
N GLN A 18 6.07 42.95 32.62
CA GLN A 18 7.16 43.04 31.66
C GLN A 18 7.85 41.68 31.45
N SER A 19 8.11 40.94 32.53
CA SER A 19 8.69 39.60 32.45
C SER A 19 7.80 38.66 31.63
N TRP A 20 6.48 38.69 31.84
CA TRP A 20 5.54 37.89 31.06
C TRP A 20 5.51 38.28 29.59
N LEU A 21 5.53 39.57 29.26
CA LEU A 21 5.55 40.03 27.86
C LEU A 21 6.77 39.49 27.11
N LEU A 22 7.95 39.53 27.74
CA LEU A 22 9.19 39.00 27.15
C LEU A 22 9.16 37.46 27.04
N ILE A 23 8.71 36.77 28.10
CA ILE A 23 8.60 35.30 28.10
C ILE A 23 7.63 34.85 27.00
N ILE A 24 6.47 35.47 26.88
CA ILE A 24 5.48 35.12 25.85
C ILE A 24 6.03 35.37 24.45
N GLY A 25 6.73 36.48 24.23
CA GLY A 25 7.35 36.78 22.93
C GLY A 25 8.35 35.70 22.50
N VAL A 26 9.27 35.32 23.40
CA VAL A 26 10.26 34.28 23.12
C VAL A 26 9.59 32.90 23.04
N ALA A 27 8.67 32.58 23.95
CA ALA A 27 7.99 31.30 23.99
C ALA A 27 7.14 31.06 22.74
N LEU A 28 6.45 32.08 22.22
CA LEU A 28 5.67 31.97 20.99
C LEU A 28 6.57 31.67 19.78
N GLY A 29 7.70 32.36 19.67
CA GLY A 29 8.67 32.11 18.60
C GLY A 29 9.26 30.70 18.64
N VAL A 30 9.69 30.26 19.82
CA VAL A 30 10.21 28.90 20.02
C VAL A 30 9.11 27.85 19.79
N PHE A 31 7.88 28.11 20.24
CA PHE A 31 6.75 27.20 20.05
C PHE A 31 6.45 26.98 18.56
N VAL A 32 6.32 28.06 17.79
CA VAL A 32 6.05 27.95 16.34
C VAL A 32 7.19 27.22 15.64
N PHE A 33 8.45 27.52 16.00
CA PHE A 33 9.60 26.85 15.41
C PHE A 33 9.60 25.34 15.70
N VAL A 34 9.43 24.94 16.96
CA VAL A 34 9.39 23.53 17.37
C VAL A 34 8.20 22.81 16.73
N PHE A 35 7.03 23.46 16.70
CA PHE A 35 5.82 22.92 16.07
C PHE A 35 6.03 22.66 14.57
N MET A 36 6.54 23.65 13.84
CA MET A 36 6.81 23.51 12.41
C MET A 36 7.87 22.44 12.13
N SER A 37 8.94 22.41 12.93
CA SER A 37 9.98 21.37 12.81
C SER A 37 9.43 19.97 13.06
N ALA A 38 8.58 19.80 14.07
CA ALA A 38 7.95 18.53 14.37
C ALA A 38 6.93 18.11 13.30
N LEU A 39 6.15 19.06 12.78
CA LEU A 39 5.19 18.82 11.70
C LEU A 39 5.89 18.35 10.42
N ILE A 40 6.93 19.07 9.99
CA ILE A 40 7.69 18.74 8.77
C ILE A 40 8.40 17.40 8.95
N GLY A 41 9.06 17.19 10.10
CA GLY A 41 9.74 15.93 10.40
C GLY A 41 8.78 14.73 10.45
N GLY A 42 7.64 14.88 11.14
CA GLY A 42 6.63 13.83 11.23
C GLY A 42 5.99 13.50 9.88
N LEU A 43 5.72 14.51 9.04
CA LEU A 43 5.21 14.30 7.70
C LEU A 43 6.25 13.60 6.80
N ALA A 44 7.53 13.96 6.91
CA ALA A 44 8.59 13.31 6.15
C ALA A 44 8.71 11.83 6.48
N VAL A 45 8.64 11.46 7.77
CA VAL A 45 8.62 10.05 8.21
C VAL A 45 7.39 9.34 7.64
N LEU A 46 6.19 9.93 7.81
CA LEU A 46 4.95 9.35 7.32
C LEU A 46 4.98 9.09 5.80
N LEU A 47 5.46 10.06 5.02
CA LEU A 47 5.55 9.92 3.57
C LEU A 47 6.57 8.87 3.16
N THR A 48 7.70 8.79 3.87
CA THR A 48 8.74 7.78 3.62
C THR A 48 8.20 6.38 3.88
N ASP A 49 7.57 6.17 5.03
CA ASP A 49 7.00 4.87 5.42
C ASP A 49 5.92 4.43 4.42
N ARG A 50 5.08 5.37 3.97
CA ARG A 50 4.00 5.07 3.01
C ARG A 50 4.45 4.89 1.56
N THR A 51 5.67 5.26 1.19
CA THR A 51 6.13 5.20 -0.22
C THR A 51 7.27 4.23 -0.45
N VAL A 52 8.19 4.07 0.50
CA VAL A 52 9.41 3.26 0.34
C VAL A 52 9.42 2.05 1.27
N GLY A 53 8.83 2.16 2.47
CA GLY A 53 8.90 1.10 3.48
C GLY A 53 8.22 -0.21 3.06
N ASN A 54 7.09 -0.12 2.37
CA ASN A 54 6.21 -1.27 2.13
C ASN A 54 6.14 -1.68 0.64
N VAL A 55 7.22 -1.45 -0.12
CA VAL A 55 7.26 -1.76 -1.56
C VAL A 55 8.39 -2.72 -1.89
N ALA A 56 8.15 -3.57 -2.90
CA ALA A 56 9.20 -4.35 -3.51
C ALA A 56 10.24 -3.40 -4.15
N HIS A 57 11.50 -3.53 -3.72
CA HIS A 57 12.58 -2.69 -4.24
C HIS A 57 12.97 -3.07 -5.68
N VAL A 58 12.77 -4.34 -6.04
CA VAL A 58 13.03 -4.88 -7.37
C VAL A 58 11.82 -5.71 -7.78
N THR A 59 11.26 -5.41 -8.95
CA THR A 59 10.13 -6.15 -9.53
C THR A 59 10.56 -6.80 -10.84
N LEU A 60 10.30 -8.10 -10.97
CA LEU A 60 10.55 -8.85 -12.19
C LEU A 60 9.23 -9.01 -12.95
N ILE A 61 9.17 -8.42 -14.14
CA ILE A 61 8.02 -8.52 -15.04
C ILE A 61 8.47 -9.05 -16.40
N VAL A 62 7.60 -9.83 -17.05
CA VAL A 62 7.81 -10.19 -18.45
C VAL A 62 7.38 -8.99 -19.31
N PRO A 63 8.23 -8.51 -20.24
CA PRO A 63 7.87 -7.39 -21.10
C PRO A 63 6.68 -7.76 -22.00
N ASP A 64 5.83 -6.78 -22.30
CA ASP A 64 4.74 -6.95 -23.24
C ASP A 64 5.26 -7.26 -24.65
N LEU A 65 4.54 -8.12 -25.36
CA LEU A 65 4.87 -8.44 -26.75
C LEU A 65 4.58 -7.23 -27.63
N GLU A 66 5.55 -6.86 -28.46
CA GLU A 66 5.36 -5.83 -29.46
C GLU A 66 4.18 -6.20 -30.40
N PRO A 67 3.35 -5.22 -30.78
CA PRO A 67 2.24 -5.46 -31.69
C PRO A 67 2.77 -6.04 -33.00
N LYS A 68 2.18 -7.15 -33.46
CA LYS A 68 2.52 -7.71 -34.77
C LYS A 68 1.83 -6.89 -35.84
N PHE A 69 2.62 -6.33 -36.74
CA PHE A 69 2.14 -5.60 -37.91
C PHE A 69 2.02 -6.56 -39.08
N LEU A 70 0.86 -6.55 -39.73
CA LEU A 70 0.64 -7.16 -41.03
C LEU A 70 0.84 -6.08 -42.09
N PHE A 71 1.82 -6.31 -42.98
CA PHE A 71 2.12 -5.41 -44.09
C PHE A 71 1.51 -5.95 -45.39
N ASP A 72 1.10 -5.04 -46.25
CA ASP A 72 0.73 -5.31 -47.62
C ASP A 72 2.00 -5.67 -48.44
N PRO A 73 2.06 -6.86 -49.05
CA PRO A 73 3.21 -7.28 -49.85
C PRO A 73 3.54 -6.34 -51.02
N ASP A 74 2.52 -5.66 -51.59
CA ASP A 74 2.67 -4.87 -52.81
C ASP A 74 2.90 -3.37 -52.54
N SER A 75 2.28 -2.83 -51.48
CA SER A 75 2.35 -1.40 -51.15
C SER A 75 3.24 -1.07 -49.95
N GLY A 76 3.65 -2.08 -49.16
CA GLY A 76 4.39 -1.90 -47.90
C GLY A 76 3.57 -1.19 -46.80
N ALA A 77 2.29 -0.90 -47.04
CA ALA A 77 1.41 -0.26 -46.09
C ALA A 77 1.03 -1.23 -44.97
N VAL A 78 0.88 -0.72 -43.74
CA VAL A 78 0.36 -1.51 -42.61
C VAL A 78 -1.12 -1.76 -42.85
N ILE A 79 -1.51 -3.02 -43.08
CA ILE A 79 -2.90 -3.45 -43.26
C ILE A 79 -3.60 -3.57 -41.91
N ALA A 80 -2.89 -4.11 -40.92
CA ALA A 80 -3.42 -4.26 -39.57
C ALA A 80 -2.28 -4.30 -38.55
N ALA A 81 -2.48 -3.62 -37.43
CA ALA A 81 -1.67 -3.79 -36.23
C ALA A 81 -2.54 -4.52 -35.21
N GLN A 82 -2.22 -5.78 -34.91
CA GLN A 82 -2.84 -6.47 -33.79
C GLN A 82 -1.95 -6.23 -32.58
N SER A 83 -2.40 -5.38 -31.66
CA SER A 83 -1.85 -5.40 -30.31
C SER A 83 -2.10 -6.80 -29.76
N SER A 84 -1.05 -7.41 -29.18
CA SER A 84 -1.18 -8.63 -28.41
C SER A 84 -1.95 -8.33 -27.11
N SER A 85 -3.18 -7.84 -27.22
CA SER A 85 -4.08 -7.69 -26.09
C SER A 85 -4.59 -9.09 -25.77
N SER A 86 -4.27 -9.59 -24.58
CA SER A 86 -5.24 -10.20 -23.64
C SER A 86 -4.59 -10.97 -22.51
N ARG A 87 -3.29 -11.35 -22.59
CA ARG A 87 -2.68 -12.19 -21.56
C ARG A 87 -1.30 -11.66 -21.18
N ALA A 88 -1.21 -11.04 -20.00
CA ALA A 88 0.07 -10.79 -19.35
C ALA A 88 0.86 -12.10 -19.36
N GLN A 89 2.05 -12.07 -19.96
CA GLN A 89 2.84 -13.28 -20.09
C GLN A 89 3.37 -13.64 -18.70
N LEU A 90 2.92 -14.78 -18.18
CA LEU A 90 3.41 -15.27 -16.89
C LEU A 90 4.90 -15.59 -17.00
N VAL A 91 5.64 -15.34 -15.91
CA VAL A 91 7.02 -15.80 -15.77
C VAL A 91 7.03 -17.32 -15.90
N ARG A 92 7.69 -17.84 -16.93
CA ARG A 92 7.84 -19.29 -17.12
C ARG A 92 8.68 -19.83 -15.98
N ASN A 93 8.28 -20.97 -15.41
CA ASN A 93 8.92 -21.60 -14.25
C ASN A 93 9.10 -20.63 -13.06
N ALA A 94 8.10 -19.78 -12.80
CA ALA A 94 8.15 -18.79 -11.72
C ALA A 94 8.63 -19.36 -10.37
N GLY A 95 8.21 -20.59 -10.03
CA GLY A 95 8.65 -21.25 -8.80
C GLY A 95 10.13 -21.62 -8.76
N GLU A 96 10.75 -22.00 -9.88
CA GLU A 96 12.19 -22.25 -9.96
C GLU A 96 12.97 -20.94 -9.89
N VAL A 97 12.51 -19.93 -10.63
CA VAL A 97 13.10 -18.59 -10.65
C VAL A 97 13.06 -17.98 -9.24
N ALA A 98 11.93 -18.10 -8.54
CA ALA A 98 11.79 -17.61 -7.17
C ALA A 98 12.83 -18.24 -6.24
N ARG A 99 13.03 -19.57 -6.29
CA ARG A 99 14.04 -20.26 -5.45
C ARG A 99 15.46 -19.80 -5.74
N VAL A 100 15.83 -19.65 -7.01
CA VAL A 100 17.18 -19.21 -7.38
C VAL A 100 17.47 -17.80 -6.88
N ILE A 101 16.46 -16.92 -6.89
CA ILE A 101 16.61 -15.55 -6.39
C ILE A 101 16.63 -15.55 -4.85
N ASP A 102 15.84 -16.43 -4.20
CA ASP A 102 15.77 -16.51 -2.73
C ASP A 102 17.11 -16.93 -2.12
N ASP A 103 17.85 -17.78 -2.84
CA ASP A 103 19.20 -18.21 -2.48
C ASP A 103 20.29 -17.13 -2.69
N PHE A 104 19.96 -15.98 -3.30
CA PHE A 104 20.94 -14.95 -3.64
C PHE A 104 21.28 -14.06 -2.43
N GLU A 105 22.57 -13.89 -2.16
CA GLU A 105 23.04 -13.07 -1.04
C GLU A 105 22.57 -11.60 -1.19
N GLY A 106 21.88 -11.09 -0.17
CA GLY A 106 21.33 -9.73 -0.15
C GLY A 106 19.84 -9.64 -0.50
N VAL A 107 19.20 -10.75 -0.87
CA VAL A 107 17.73 -10.82 -0.98
C VAL A 107 17.13 -11.09 0.41
N ALA A 108 16.24 -10.21 0.86
CA ALA A 108 15.61 -10.33 2.17
C ALA A 108 14.32 -11.18 2.13
N ALA A 109 13.55 -11.06 1.05
CA ALA A 109 12.31 -11.78 0.83
C ALA A 109 11.89 -11.71 -0.65
N ILE A 110 11.08 -12.67 -1.08
CA ILE A 110 10.47 -12.72 -2.42
C ILE A 110 8.99 -13.03 -2.28
N SER A 111 8.16 -12.32 -3.03
CA SER A 111 6.72 -12.58 -3.16
C SER A 111 6.38 -12.77 -4.64
N PRO A 112 6.08 -13.99 -5.09
CA PRO A 112 5.48 -14.21 -6.39
C PRO A 112 4.03 -13.73 -6.38
N GLU A 113 3.64 -12.93 -7.36
CA GLU A 113 2.29 -12.35 -7.42
C GLU A 113 1.66 -12.52 -8.80
N ILE A 114 0.34 -12.71 -8.82
CA ILE A 114 -0.48 -12.72 -10.04
C ILE A 114 -1.51 -11.61 -9.92
N VAL A 115 -1.40 -10.60 -10.79
CA VAL A 115 -2.34 -9.47 -10.80
C VAL A 115 -3.39 -9.67 -11.88
N GLY A 116 -4.65 -9.60 -11.49
CA GLY A 116 -5.82 -9.62 -12.38
C GLY A 116 -6.78 -8.49 -12.06
N ASN A 117 -7.71 -8.22 -12.98
CA ASN A 117 -8.79 -7.27 -12.77
C ASN A 117 -10.11 -8.01 -12.57
N GLY A 118 -11.01 -7.40 -11.79
CA GLY A 118 -12.31 -7.99 -11.56
C GLY A 118 -13.28 -7.05 -10.88
N PHE A 119 -14.36 -7.64 -10.39
CA PHE A 119 -15.43 -6.98 -9.70
C PHE A 119 -15.75 -7.71 -8.40
N ALA A 120 -15.76 -6.96 -7.31
CA ALA A 120 -16.25 -7.39 -6.02
C ALA A 120 -17.73 -6.99 -5.90
N ALA A 121 -18.59 -7.96 -5.59
CA ALA A 121 -20.02 -7.74 -5.50
C ALA A 121 -20.60 -8.27 -4.19
N ARG A 122 -21.52 -7.49 -3.63
CA ARG A 122 -22.41 -7.92 -2.54
C ARG A 122 -23.82 -7.39 -2.78
N GLY A 123 -24.76 -8.31 -2.98
CA GLY A 123 -26.13 -7.95 -3.33
C GLY A 123 -26.17 -7.15 -4.64
N ALA A 124 -26.71 -5.93 -4.59
CA ALA A 124 -26.79 -5.02 -5.74
C ALA A 124 -25.55 -4.12 -5.91
N GLN A 125 -24.64 -4.07 -4.93
CA GLN A 125 -23.44 -3.25 -5.01
C GLN A 125 -22.32 -4.00 -5.72
N ILE A 126 -21.69 -3.35 -6.71
CA ILE A 126 -20.58 -3.88 -7.49
C ILE A 126 -19.47 -2.84 -7.52
N LYS A 127 -18.24 -3.25 -7.23
CA LYS A 127 -17.05 -2.41 -7.21
C LYS A 127 -15.94 -3.01 -8.05
N PRO A 128 -15.27 -2.23 -8.91
CA PRO A 128 -14.08 -2.70 -9.62
C PRO A 128 -12.94 -2.89 -8.62
N VAL A 129 -12.21 -4.00 -8.75
CA VAL A 129 -11.10 -4.36 -7.86
C VAL A 129 -9.95 -4.95 -8.67
N SER A 130 -8.74 -4.76 -8.18
CA SER A 130 -7.57 -5.52 -8.56
C SER A 130 -7.47 -6.75 -7.65
N ILE A 131 -7.47 -7.92 -8.27
CA ILE A 131 -7.35 -9.21 -7.61
C ILE A 131 -5.87 -9.60 -7.68
N VAL A 132 -5.23 -9.74 -6.53
CA VAL A 132 -3.82 -10.08 -6.44
C VAL A 132 -3.71 -11.46 -5.79
N GLY A 133 -3.31 -12.46 -6.57
CA GLY A 133 -2.95 -13.78 -6.07
C GLY A 133 -1.55 -13.74 -5.45
N VAL A 134 -1.43 -14.06 -4.17
CA VAL A 134 -0.20 -13.95 -3.38
C VAL A 134 -0.09 -15.10 -2.39
N GLU A 135 1.15 -15.42 -2.00
CA GLU A 135 1.41 -16.18 -0.79
C GLU A 135 1.43 -15.21 0.41
N PRO A 136 0.51 -15.31 1.39
CA PRO A 136 0.33 -14.30 2.43
C PRO A 136 1.57 -14.02 3.28
N ASP A 137 2.34 -15.06 3.60
CA ASP A 137 3.55 -14.95 4.41
C ASP A 137 4.66 -14.23 3.63
N ALA A 138 4.77 -14.52 2.34
CA ALA A 138 5.77 -13.92 1.44
C ALA A 138 5.50 -12.43 1.18
N VAL A 139 4.24 -12.07 0.90
CA VAL A 139 3.86 -10.66 0.66
C VAL A 139 3.94 -9.85 1.96
N SER A 140 3.62 -10.45 3.10
CA SER A 140 3.70 -9.76 4.40
C SER A 140 5.15 -9.42 4.78
N ALA A 141 6.12 -10.23 4.35
CA ALA A 141 7.54 -9.92 4.54
C ALA A 141 7.99 -8.65 3.79
N ILE A 142 7.25 -8.24 2.75
CA ILE A 142 7.56 -7.06 1.93
C ILE A 142 6.68 -5.85 2.29
N ALA A 143 5.38 -6.05 2.45
CA ALA A 143 4.40 -4.98 2.61
C ALA A 143 3.77 -4.87 4.02
N ASP A 144 4.17 -5.74 4.96
CA ASP A 144 3.65 -5.81 6.33
C ASP A 144 2.11 -5.76 6.44
N ILE A 145 1.45 -6.64 5.68
CA ILE A 145 -0.03 -6.75 5.71
C ILE A 145 -0.52 -7.08 7.13
N ALA A 146 0.24 -7.90 7.86
CA ALA A 146 -0.06 -8.29 9.23
C ALA A 146 -0.08 -7.08 10.18
N GLY A 147 0.90 -6.17 10.10
CA GLY A 147 0.91 -4.93 10.89
C GLY A 147 -0.22 -3.96 10.54
N HIS A 148 -0.79 -4.08 9.34
CA HIS A 148 -1.86 -3.22 8.83
C HIS A 148 -3.25 -3.86 8.93
N LEU A 149 -3.36 -5.00 9.63
CA LEU A 149 -4.62 -5.71 9.80
C LEU A 149 -5.54 -4.99 10.80
N VAL A 150 -6.78 -4.73 10.38
CA VAL A 150 -7.81 -4.09 11.21
C VAL A 150 -8.68 -5.12 11.91
N SER A 151 -8.99 -6.23 11.23
CA SER A 151 -9.75 -7.34 11.81
C SER A 151 -9.44 -8.66 11.10
N GLY A 152 -9.63 -9.78 11.80
CA GLY A 152 -9.45 -11.13 11.25
C GLY A 152 -8.02 -11.64 11.40
N ASN A 153 -7.53 -12.35 10.39
CA ASN A 153 -6.15 -12.81 10.30
C ASN A 153 -5.64 -12.74 8.85
N THR A 154 -4.33 -12.93 8.66
CA THR A 154 -3.67 -12.98 7.34
C THR A 154 -3.57 -14.40 6.77
N PHE A 155 -4.23 -15.38 7.37
CA PHE A 155 -4.21 -16.75 6.87
C PHE A 155 -5.19 -16.87 5.70
N LEU A 156 -4.69 -17.09 4.47
CA LEU A 156 -5.51 -17.28 3.27
C LEU A 156 -5.46 -18.74 2.79
N PRO A 157 -6.26 -19.65 3.35
CA PRO A 157 -6.53 -20.93 2.72
C PRO A 157 -7.42 -20.73 1.47
N SER A 158 -7.47 -21.73 0.60
CA SER A 158 -8.34 -21.71 -0.58
C SER A 158 -9.80 -21.38 -0.21
N GLY A 159 -10.44 -20.51 -1.01
CA GLY A 159 -11.81 -20.05 -0.73
C GLY A 159 -11.91 -18.87 0.25
N THR A 160 -10.79 -18.26 0.64
CA THR A 160 -10.76 -17.07 1.47
C THR A 160 -10.11 -15.88 0.77
N VAL A 161 -10.32 -14.69 1.34
CA VAL A 161 -9.88 -13.42 0.76
C VAL A 161 -9.53 -12.40 1.83
N LEU A 162 -8.52 -11.58 1.58
CA LEU A 162 -8.30 -10.33 2.32
C LEU A 162 -8.78 -9.14 1.49
N ILE A 163 -9.45 -8.21 2.15
CA ILE A 163 -9.96 -7.00 1.50
C ILE A 163 -9.49 -5.75 2.24
N GLY A 164 -9.33 -4.66 1.49
CA GLY A 164 -9.08 -3.36 2.09
C GLY A 164 -10.29 -2.83 2.88
N LYS A 165 -10.01 -2.04 3.92
CA LYS A 165 -11.02 -1.47 4.81
C LYS A 165 -12.06 -0.64 4.08
N LYS A 166 -11.64 0.20 3.13
CA LYS A 166 -12.56 1.07 2.38
C LYS A 166 -13.51 0.26 1.49
N LEU A 167 -13.02 -0.81 0.87
CA LEU A 167 -13.85 -1.75 0.13
C LEU A 167 -14.86 -2.46 1.05
N ALA A 168 -14.39 -2.92 2.22
CA ALA A 168 -15.23 -3.55 3.23
C ALA A 168 -16.37 -2.62 3.67
N ASP A 169 -16.04 -1.40 4.08
CA ASP A 169 -17.00 -0.39 4.53
C ASP A 169 -18.04 -0.07 3.44
N THR A 170 -17.58 0.08 2.19
CA THR A 170 -18.45 0.42 1.04
C THR A 170 -19.44 -0.70 0.72
N LEU A 171 -19.02 -1.96 0.82
CA LEU A 171 -19.86 -3.14 0.61
C LEU A 171 -20.55 -3.62 1.91
N GLY A 172 -20.36 -2.90 3.03
CA GLY A 172 -20.85 -3.26 4.37
C GLY A 172 -20.33 -4.60 4.90
N LEU A 173 -19.20 -5.08 4.38
CA LEU A 173 -18.61 -6.39 4.66
C LEU A 173 -17.79 -6.38 5.94
N ALA A 174 -17.66 -7.55 6.55
CA ALA A 174 -16.85 -7.78 7.74
C ALA A 174 -16.20 -9.17 7.62
N THR A 175 -15.22 -9.47 8.47
CA THR A 175 -14.59 -10.78 8.55
C THR A 175 -15.62 -11.88 8.77
N GLY A 176 -15.49 -12.99 8.05
CA GLY A 176 -16.44 -14.10 8.05
C GLY A 176 -17.63 -13.93 7.08
N HIS A 177 -17.86 -12.74 6.52
CA HIS A 177 -18.85 -12.59 5.45
C HIS A 177 -18.34 -13.14 4.12
N GLN A 178 -19.28 -13.52 3.24
CA GLN A 178 -18.97 -13.90 1.87
C GLN A 178 -18.94 -12.70 0.93
N LEU A 179 -17.95 -12.69 0.05
CA LEU A 179 -17.78 -11.74 -1.04
C LEU A 179 -17.80 -12.50 -2.36
N ARG A 180 -18.60 -12.03 -3.32
CA ARG A 180 -18.56 -12.58 -4.68
C ARG A 180 -17.53 -11.82 -5.50
N LEU A 181 -16.52 -12.52 -5.99
CA LEU A 181 -15.54 -11.99 -6.93
C LEU A 181 -15.85 -12.51 -8.33
N ARG A 182 -15.72 -11.61 -9.31
CA ARG A 182 -15.79 -11.93 -10.73
C ARG A 182 -14.55 -11.40 -11.42
N SER A 183 -13.74 -12.27 -12.01
CA SER A 183 -12.62 -11.83 -12.84
C SER A 183 -13.10 -11.30 -14.19
N ASP A 184 -12.27 -10.47 -14.81
CA ASP A 184 -12.42 -10.05 -16.21
C ASP A 184 -12.41 -11.23 -17.21
N GLN A 185 -11.80 -12.36 -16.83
CA GLN A 185 -11.82 -13.62 -17.57
C GLN A 185 -13.12 -14.43 -17.39
N GLY A 186 -14.11 -13.91 -16.65
CA GLY A 186 -15.43 -14.52 -16.48
C GLY A 186 -15.51 -15.59 -15.38
N VAL A 187 -14.44 -15.80 -14.61
CA VAL A 187 -14.45 -16.69 -13.43
C VAL A 187 -15.24 -16.00 -12.32
N ASN A 188 -16.21 -16.72 -11.74
CA ASN A 188 -17.04 -16.22 -10.64
C ASN A 188 -16.86 -17.13 -9.44
N GLU A 189 -16.42 -16.57 -8.32
CA GLU A 189 -16.18 -17.29 -7.09
C GLU A 189 -16.75 -16.54 -5.89
N SER A 190 -17.18 -17.29 -4.86
CA SER A 190 -17.62 -16.71 -3.59
C SER A 190 -16.59 -17.06 -2.53
N LEU A 191 -15.90 -16.04 -2.03
CA LEU A 191 -14.82 -16.19 -1.06
C LEU A 191 -15.26 -15.67 0.30
N THR A 192 -14.72 -16.27 1.36
CA THR A 192 -14.97 -15.84 2.74
C THR A 192 -13.89 -14.86 3.17
N ILE A 193 -14.28 -13.72 3.74
CA ILE A 193 -13.31 -12.70 4.18
C ILE A 193 -12.58 -13.21 5.42
N ALA A 194 -11.29 -13.54 5.27
CA ALA A 194 -10.42 -13.95 6.37
C ALA A 194 -9.99 -12.75 7.22
N GLY A 195 -9.76 -11.61 6.57
CA GLY A 195 -9.25 -10.41 7.21
C GLY A 195 -9.52 -9.14 6.42
N VAL A 196 -9.49 -8.02 7.14
CA VAL A 196 -9.61 -6.67 6.57
C VAL A 196 -8.36 -5.89 6.95
N PHE A 197 -7.63 -5.40 5.95
CA PHE A 197 -6.41 -4.58 6.14
C PHE A 197 -6.68 -3.10 5.84
N SER A 198 -5.81 -2.22 6.32
CA SER A 198 -5.80 -0.81 5.92
C SER A 198 -4.39 -0.30 5.82
N PHE A 199 -3.95 -0.03 4.58
CA PHE A 199 -2.70 0.68 4.33
C PHE A 199 -2.83 2.18 4.60
N GLY A 200 -4.03 2.65 4.94
CA GLY A 200 -4.35 4.06 5.16
C GLY A 200 -4.24 4.91 3.89
N LEU A 201 -4.27 4.27 2.73
CA LEU A 201 -4.35 4.88 1.41
C LEU A 201 -5.70 4.46 0.82
N ASP A 202 -6.69 5.36 0.86
CA ASP A 202 -8.06 5.08 0.40
C ASP A 202 -8.10 4.44 -0.99
N ALA A 203 -7.22 4.92 -1.88
CA ALA A 203 -7.08 4.39 -3.23
C ALA A 203 -6.74 2.89 -3.25
N LEU A 204 -5.81 2.41 -2.41
CA LEU A 204 -5.45 0.99 -2.33
C LEU A 204 -6.50 0.20 -1.55
N ASP A 205 -6.96 0.75 -0.42
CA ASP A 205 -7.92 0.10 0.47
C ASP A 205 -9.31 -0.07 -0.19
N GLU A 206 -9.64 0.69 -1.22
CA GLU A 206 -10.90 0.58 -1.96
C GLU A 206 -10.86 -0.48 -3.07
N ARG A 207 -9.70 -0.76 -3.65
CA ARG A 207 -9.60 -1.56 -4.87
C ARG A 207 -8.81 -2.86 -4.74
N THR A 208 -8.05 -3.06 -3.67
CA THR A 208 -7.13 -4.19 -3.56
C THR A 208 -7.79 -5.36 -2.85
N VAL A 209 -7.64 -6.55 -3.44
CA VAL A 209 -8.17 -7.80 -2.91
C VAL A 209 -7.07 -8.86 -3.05
N TYR A 210 -6.68 -9.49 -1.93
CA TYR A 210 -5.68 -10.57 -1.94
C TYR A 210 -6.36 -11.94 -1.85
N VAL A 211 -5.92 -12.86 -2.70
CA VAL A 211 -6.34 -14.26 -2.75
C VAL A 211 -5.10 -15.17 -2.78
N ASN A 212 -5.27 -16.46 -2.49
CA ASN A 212 -4.25 -17.49 -2.67
C ASN A 212 -4.48 -18.21 -4.00
#